data_AF-A0A482VJN1-F1
#
_entry.id   AF-A0A482VJN1-F1
#
_cell.length_a   1.000
_cell.length_b   1.000
_cell.length_c   1.000
_cell.angle_alpha   90.00
_cell.angle_beta   90.00
_cell.angle_gamma   90.00
#
_symmetry.space_group_name_H-M   'P 1'
#
loop_
_entity.id
_entity.type
_entity.pdbx_description
1 polymer ?
#
loop_
_entity_poly.entity_id
_entity_poly.type
_entity_poly.pdbx_seq_one_letter_code
_entity_poly.pdbx_strand_id
1 'polypeptide(L)'
;GCEFKKSWIGSWFLSGVPNLIYINSTHIGTKGECYEEQGDKYLVYDKSEKCYRCLAIHEKHQSVLQYKEINYPYLTPVRDDFYTISLFREYGSRYLIFLFYNVNKIRISQQFVSAFCEDKASLQDICYGITGDAPLFSMFRKYPEAKPVPCPFKSAPFTFSYNRGSGDCSNPPSKAESCTDDSRLVLKYQACPDVPSTESNVEELVCLATWKEGSTRYLIGRISQGNRRNLALDEDQYRCFIYQRNAENGKSIYNVAQSGDATCNGLQNAFEGSRTMKLTTVDNHHYRCKFPVWITDHHTWLSLDHHKTYKFSQRNATLKILDVETPKPNKVHQNYAQAFAFQEFGFESKDQRRQNSEMRVVCHTILQSQEHKKVQIVAHITAGCDSGYVCMMFYKRDSNVIELQQSENYVENPDDACANFNPTTTPYTTLITTTLHTKKCPHLGRYTLVNSPPVNGGKRKKRQQPDGDGASNQLSAECYSLNYEALAVGCGGSHGMEFRSACPQKVTN
;
A
#
# COMPACT_ATOMS: atom_id res chain seq x y z
N GLY A 1 5.14 27.03 -30.80
CA GLY A 1 3.96 26.15 -30.78
C GLY A 1 3.53 26.00 -29.35
N CYS A 2 2.22 25.92 -29.08
CA CYS A 2 1.68 25.73 -27.74
C CYS A 2 1.84 24.26 -27.33
N GLU A 3 2.46 23.99 -26.18
CA GLU A 3 2.60 22.63 -25.66
C GLU A 3 2.29 22.56 -24.17
N PHE A 4 1.46 21.60 -23.76
CA PHE A 4 1.30 21.28 -22.34
C PHE A 4 2.58 20.66 -21.76
N LYS A 5 2.80 20.85 -20.45
CA LYS A 5 3.98 20.32 -19.78
C LYS A 5 4.07 18.80 -19.94
N LYS A 6 5.26 18.30 -20.28
CA LYS A 6 5.53 16.86 -20.46
C LYS A 6 5.24 16.02 -19.21
N SER A 7 5.35 16.59 -18.02
CA SER A 7 5.03 15.91 -16.75
C SER A 7 3.54 15.53 -16.65
N TRP A 8 2.66 16.23 -17.36
CA TRP A 8 1.21 16.06 -17.29
C TRP A 8 0.70 14.94 -18.21
N ILE A 9 1.55 14.41 -19.08
CA ILE A 9 1.17 13.36 -20.03
C ILE A 9 0.69 12.12 -19.26
N GLY A 10 -0.50 11.66 -19.61
CA GLY A 10 -1.14 10.52 -18.94
C GLY A 10 -2.66 10.61 -18.90
N SER A 11 -3.28 9.70 -18.15
CA SER A 11 -4.72 9.65 -17.92
C SER A 11 -5.05 10.13 -16.50
N TRP A 12 -6.04 11.01 -16.41
CA TRP A 12 -6.42 11.72 -15.20
C TRP A 12 -7.89 11.50 -14.90
N PHE A 13 -8.21 11.28 -13.63
CA PHE A 13 -9.57 11.23 -13.13
C PHE A 13 -10.05 12.65 -12.78
N LEU A 14 -11.29 12.98 -13.14
CA LEU A 14 -11.98 14.21 -12.76
C LEU A 14 -13.41 13.85 -12.33
N SER A 15 -13.84 14.37 -11.18
CA SER A 15 -15.20 14.13 -10.66
C SER A 15 -16.28 14.60 -11.65
N GLY A 16 -17.39 13.86 -11.74
CA GLY A 16 -18.48 14.18 -12.68
C GLY A 16 -18.19 13.90 -14.16
N VAL A 17 -16.99 13.45 -14.52
CA VAL A 17 -16.66 13.02 -15.89
C VAL A 17 -16.61 11.49 -15.95
N PRO A 18 -17.39 10.83 -16.82
CA PRO A 18 -17.51 9.37 -16.83
C PRO A 18 -16.23 8.66 -17.28
N ASN A 19 -15.41 9.30 -18.12
CA ASN A 19 -14.17 8.73 -18.67
C ASN A 19 -12.94 9.50 -18.17
N LEU A 20 -11.80 8.82 -18.10
CA LEU A 20 -10.52 9.46 -17.78
C LEU A 20 -10.16 10.52 -18.83
N ILE A 21 -9.67 11.67 -18.37
CA ILE A 21 -9.15 12.74 -19.22
C ILE A 21 -7.72 12.38 -19.61
N TYR A 22 -7.49 12.14 -20.90
CA TYR A 22 -6.14 11.95 -21.43
C TYR A 22 -5.52 13.29 -21.78
N ILE A 23 -4.30 13.51 -21.31
CA ILE A 23 -3.49 14.70 -21.62
C ILE A 23 -2.27 14.25 -22.42
N ASN A 24 -2.05 14.88 -23.58
CA ASN A 24 -0.83 14.75 -24.36
C ASN A 24 -0.14 16.13 -24.48
N SER A 25 0.89 16.24 -25.32
CA SER A 25 1.65 17.49 -25.48
C SER A 25 0.85 18.64 -26.08
N THR A 26 -0.24 18.40 -26.82
CA THR A 26 -0.98 19.45 -27.54
C THR A 26 -2.49 19.42 -27.31
N HIS A 27 -3.02 18.46 -26.55
CA HIS A 27 -4.45 18.23 -26.40
C HIS A 27 -4.79 17.71 -24.99
N ILE A 28 -5.87 18.24 -24.42
CA ILE A 28 -6.50 17.76 -23.18
C ILE A 28 -7.89 17.27 -23.57
N GLY A 29 -8.15 15.97 -23.38
CA GLY A 29 -9.34 15.24 -23.85
C GLY A 29 -10.62 16.08 -24.05
N THR A 30 -11.47 16.18 -23.02
CA THR A 30 -12.76 16.90 -23.10
C THR A 30 -12.64 18.43 -23.14
N LYS A 31 -11.43 18.99 -23.27
CA LYS A 31 -11.17 20.44 -23.24
C LYS A 31 -10.72 21.02 -24.57
N GLY A 32 -9.93 20.28 -25.36
CA GLY A 32 -9.51 20.69 -26.71
C GLY A 32 -7.99 20.78 -26.90
N GLU A 33 -7.59 21.43 -28.01
CA GLU A 33 -6.19 21.57 -28.45
C GLU A 33 -5.54 22.88 -27.97
N CYS A 34 -4.29 22.80 -27.53
CA CYS A 34 -3.45 23.93 -27.11
C CYS A 34 -3.24 24.89 -28.29
N TYR A 35 -3.68 26.13 -28.15
CA TYR A 35 -3.51 27.16 -29.17
C TYR A 35 -2.40 28.16 -28.79
N GLU A 36 -2.43 28.65 -27.55
CA GLU A 36 -1.47 29.61 -27.02
C GLU A 36 -1.27 29.40 -25.51
N GLU A 37 -0.07 29.66 -25.00
CA GLU A 37 0.28 29.48 -23.59
C GLU A 37 1.03 30.70 -23.04
N GLN A 38 0.73 31.04 -21.78
CA GLN A 38 1.43 32.09 -21.04
C GLN A 38 1.48 31.73 -19.55
N GLY A 39 2.63 31.23 -19.08
CA GLY A 39 2.82 30.88 -17.67
C GLY A 39 2.01 29.66 -17.23
N ASP A 40 1.00 29.89 -16.39
CA ASP A 40 0.02 28.88 -15.94
C ASP A 40 -1.29 28.92 -16.72
N LYS A 41 -1.45 29.85 -17.67
CA LYS A 41 -2.64 30.04 -18.48
C LYS A 41 -2.46 29.44 -19.88
N TYR A 42 -3.47 28.71 -20.34
CA TYR A 42 -3.50 28.01 -21.61
C TYR A 42 -4.80 28.35 -22.33
N LEU A 43 -4.69 28.83 -23.57
CA LEU A 43 -5.82 29.01 -24.46
C LEU A 43 -6.00 27.71 -25.26
N VAL A 44 -7.17 27.10 -25.11
CA VAL A 44 -7.50 25.79 -25.68
C VAL A 44 -8.66 25.93 -26.64
N TYR A 45 -8.57 25.32 -27.82
CA TYR A 45 -9.61 25.31 -28.84
C TYR A 45 -10.37 23.99 -28.83
N ASP A 46 -11.67 24.07 -28.55
CA ASP A 46 -12.59 22.94 -28.62
C ASP A 46 -13.18 22.84 -30.03
N LYS A 47 -12.87 21.75 -30.73
CA LYS A 47 -13.36 21.48 -32.09
C LYS A 47 -14.86 21.20 -32.15
N SER A 48 -15.43 20.68 -31.07
CA SER A 48 -16.85 20.29 -31.03
C SER A 48 -17.75 21.51 -30.91
N GLU A 49 -17.38 22.44 -30.04
CA GLU A 49 -18.10 23.71 -29.84
C GLU A 49 -17.62 24.82 -30.77
N LYS A 50 -16.45 24.64 -31.41
CA LYS A 50 -15.75 25.64 -32.24
C LYS A 50 -15.39 26.91 -31.48
N CYS A 51 -15.01 26.76 -30.21
CA CYS A 51 -14.74 27.88 -29.33
C CYS A 51 -13.44 27.71 -28.53
N TYR A 52 -12.87 28.83 -28.12
CA TYR A 52 -11.72 28.94 -27.25
C TYR A 52 -12.14 29.04 -25.79
N ARG A 53 -11.38 28.37 -24.94
CA ARG A 53 -11.48 28.45 -23.50
C ARG A 53 -10.11 28.72 -22.92
N CYS A 54 -10.03 29.60 -21.92
CA CYS A 54 -8.82 29.74 -21.13
C CYS A 54 -8.88 28.82 -19.91
N LEU A 55 -7.80 28.08 -19.70
CA LEU A 55 -7.55 27.24 -18.54
C LEU A 55 -6.36 27.82 -17.77
N ALA A 56 -6.52 28.09 -16.48
CA ALA A 56 -5.41 28.35 -15.57
C ALA A 56 -5.08 27.06 -14.83
N ILE A 57 -3.96 26.40 -15.15
CA ILE A 57 -3.59 25.06 -14.68
C ILE A 57 -2.39 25.14 -13.74
N HIS A 58 -2.57 24.61 -12.53
CA HIS A 58 -1.62 24.63 -11.44
C HIS A 58 -1.22 23.20 -11.08
N GLU A 59 0.07 22.88 -11.23
CA GLU A 59 0.63 21.62 -10.79
C GLU A 59 0.91 21.67 -9.28
N LYS A 60 0.04 21.05 -8.47
CA LYS A 60 0.19 21.01 -7.01
C LYS A 60 1.10 19.86 -6.56
N HIS A 61 1.04 18.74 -7.27
CA HIS A 61 1.90 17.57 -7.11
C HIS A 61 2.01 16.82 -8.44
N GLN A 62 3.00 15.93 -8.60
CA GLN A 62 3.17 15.10 -9.81
C GLN A 62 1.93 14.24 -10.15
N SER A 63 1.04 14.05 -9.19
CA SER A 63 -0.18 13.24 -9.28
C SER A 63 -1.46 14.05 -9.13
N VAL A 64 -1.36 15.38 -8.96
CA VAL A 64 -2.49 16.27 -8.70
C VAL A 64 -2.34 17.56 -9.49
N LEU A 65 -3.26 17.77 -10.44
CA LEU A 65 -3.42 19.03 -11.13
C LEU A 65 -4.68 19.70 -10.64
N GLN A 66 -4.62 21.01 -10.45
CA GLN A 66 -5.81 21.83 -10.21
C GLN A 66 -5.93 22.86 -11.30
N TYR A 67 -7.14 23.13 -11.76
CA TYR A 67 -7.34 24.15 -12.77
C TYR A 67 -8.63 24.93 -12.56
N LYS A 68 -8.63 26.15 -13.07
CA LYS A 68 -9.82 26.98 -13.25
C LYS A 68 -10.04 27.21 -14.73
N GLU A 69 -11.29 27.38 -15.10
CA GLU A 69 -11.67 27.72 -16.48
C GLU A 69 -12.61 28.91 -16.49
N ILE A 70 -12.70 29.57 -17.65
CA ILE A 70 -13.64 30.66 -17.87
C ILE A 70 -15.08 30.16 -17.84
N ASN A 71 -16.00 31.00 -17.35
CA ASN A 71 -17.42 30.64 -17.26
C ASN A 71 -18.13 30.61 -18.63
N TYR A 72 -17.58 31.25 -19.66
CA TYR A 72 -18.18 31.36 -21.01
C TYR A 72 -17.12 31.18 -22.12
N PRO A 73 -17.39 30.41 -23.19
CA PRO A 73 -16.46 30.19 -24.31
C PRO A 73 -16.46 31.32 -25.38
N TYR A 74 -15.38 31.46 -26.17
CA TYR A 74 -15.16 32.54 -27.18
C TYR A 74 -14.91 32.04 -28.63
N LEU A 75 -15.25 32.77 -29.70
CA LEU A 75 -15.05 32.41 -31.13
C LEU A 75 -13.64 32.74 -31.66
N THR A 76 -13.34 32.45 -32.94
CA THR A 76 -12.15 32.97 -33.69
C THR A 76 -12.37 34.40 -34.17
N PRO A 77 -11.33 35.25 -34.38
CA PRO A 77 -11.50 36.42 -35.23
C PRO A 77 -11.54 35.91 -36.67
N VAL A 78 -12.67 36.06 -37.34
CA VAL A 78 -12.72 35.83 -38.79
C VAL A 78 -11.79 36.86 -39.42
N ARG A 79 -10.68 36.41 -40.01
CA ARG A 79 -9.93 37.27 -40.93
C ARG A 79 -10.80 37.42 -42.19
N ASP A 80 -11.17 38.67 -42.44
CA ASP A 80 -11.71 39.25 -43.67
C ASP A 80 -13.25 39.29 -43.87
N ASP A 81 -13.75 40.53 -43.78
CA ASP A 81 -14.80 41.20 -44.58
C ASP A 81 -16.27 40.75 -44.55
N PHE A 82 -16.94 40.66 -43.40
CA PHE A 82 -18.42 40.80 -43.38
C PHE A 82 -18.95 41.51 -42.13
N TYR A 83 -19.70 42.60 -42.33
CA TYR A 83 -20.46 43.28 -41.28
C TYR A 83 -21.73 42.50 -40.96
N THR A 84 -21.81 41.87 -39.78
CA THR A 84 -23.06 41.36 -39.19
C THR A 84 -23.58 42.36 -38.15
N ILE A 85 -24.77 42.93 -38.40
CA ILE A 85 -25.51 43.72 -37.41
C ILE A 85 -26.50 42.79 -36.72
N SER A 86 -26.28 42.51 -35.43
CA SER A 86 -27.23 41.77 -34.58
C SER A 86 -28.15 42.77 -33.87
N LEU A 87 -29.43 42.81 -34.26
CA LEU A 87 -30.47 43.54 -33.52
C LEU A 87 -31.14 42.60 -32.52
N PHE A 88 -31.03 42.91 -31.23
CA PHE A 88 -31.75 42.23 -30.15
C PHE A 88 -33.11 42.90 -29.94
N ARG A 89 -34.19 42.10 -29.88
CA ARG A 89 -35.48 42.57 -29.34
C ARG A 89 -35.93 41.59 -28.26
N GLU A 90 -36.01 42.06 -27.03
CA GLU A 90 -36.48 41.28 -25.89
C GLU A 90 -37.95 40.88 -26.05
N TYR A 91 -38.22 39.58 -26.01
CA TYR A 91 -39.53 39.00 -25.70
C TYR A 91 -39.32 37.70 -24.89
N GLY A 92 -39.03 37.84 -23.59
CA GLY A 92 -38.80 36.70 -22.69
C GLY A 92 -37.60 35.82 -23.07
N SER A 93 -37.51 34.60 -22.52
CA SER A 93 -36.38 33.66 -22.64
C SER A 93 -36.11 33.10 -24.05
N ARG A 94 -36.43 33.84 -25.13
CA ARG A 94 -36.20 33.44 -26.52
C ARG A 94 -35.52 34.57 -27.29
N TYR A 95 -34.33 34.32 -27.80
CA TYR A 95 -33.60 35.23 -28.68
C TYR A 95 -33.83 34.85 -30.15
N LEU A 96 -34.16 35.84 -30.98
CA LEU A 96 -34.30 35.71 -32.44
C LEU A 96 -33.14 36.48 -33.08
N ILE A 97 -32.26 35.78 -33.81
CA ILE A 97 -31.16 36.41 -34.55
C ILE A 97 -31.59 36.57 -36.01
N PHE A 98 -31.60 37.82 -36.49
CA PHE A 98 -31.78 38.13 -37.91
C PHE A 98 -30.40 38.20 -38.58
N LEU A 99 -30.11 37.27 -39.48
CA LEU A 99 -28.95 37.35 -40.37
C LEU A 99 -29.36 38.04 -41.66
N PHE A 100 -28.84 39.24 -41.92
CA PHE A 100 -29.06 39.94 -43.18
C PHE A 100 -28.05 39.45 -44.22
N TYR A 101 -28.52 38.56 -45.12
CA TYR A 101 -27.84 38.30 -46.39
C TYR A 101 -28.35 39.32 -47.42
N ASN A 102 -27.48 40.25 -47.81
CA ASN A 102 -27.50 40.99 -49.09
C ASN A 102 -28.90 41.20 -49.71
N VAL A 103 -29.58 42.29 -49.30
CA VAL A 103 -30.84 42.98 -49.73
C VAL A 103 -31.95 42.26 -50.54
N ASN A 104 -31.84 41.06 -51.10
CA ASN A 104 -32.89 40.48 -51.96
C ASN A 104 -33.18 38.97 -51.78
N LYS A 105 -32.83 38.33 -50.65
CA LYS A 105 -33.36 36.99 -50.34
C LYS A 105 -33.35 36.69 -48.84
N ILE A 106 -34.53 36.73 -48.23
CA ILE A 106 -34.75 36.27 -46.85
C ILE A 106 -34.80 34.73 -46.87
N ARG A 107 -33.79 34.08 -46.28
CA ARG A 107 -33.83 32.64 -45.99
C ARG A 107 -33.90 32.47 -44.47
N ILE A 108 -35.06 32.01 -43.99
CA ILE A 108 -35.25 31.66 -42.58
C ILE A 108 -34.74 30.23 -42.41
N SER A 109 -33.59 30.05 -41.75
CA SER A 109 -33.17 28.73 -41.25
C SER A 109 -33.34 28.70 -39.73
N GLN A 110 -34.25 27.86 -39.24
CA GLN A 110 -34.27 27.45 -37.84
C GLN A 110 -33.07 26.52 -37.62
N GLN A 111 -32.06 27.01 -36.91
CA GLN A 111 -31.01 26.16 -36.37
C GLN A 111 -30.87 26.49 -34.88
N PHE A 112 -31.31 25.55 -34.04
CA PHE A 112 -31.02 25.56 -32.62
C PHE A 112 -29.53 25.22 -32.45
N VAL A 113 -28.72 26.19 -32.03
CA VAL A 113 -27.32 25.98 -31.64
C VAL A 113 -27.21 26.28 -30.16
N SER A 114 -26.88 25.27 -29.37
CA SER A 114 -26.89 25.27 -27.90
C SER A 114 -25.60 25.77 -27.26
N ALA A 115 -24.86 26.67 -27.89
CA ALA A 115 -23.72 27.36 -27.29
C ALA A 115 -23.48 28.69 -28.03
N PHE A 116 -23.76 29.80 -27.37
CA PHE A 116 -23.37 31.13 -27.85
C PHE A 116 -21.95 31.39 -27.31
N CYS A 117 -21.00 31.62 -28.21
CA CYS A 117 -19.62 31.96 -27.87
C CYS A 117 -19.38 33.44 -28.20
N GLU A 118 -18.69 34.15 -27.31
CA GLU A 118 -18.43 35.59 -27.46
C GLU A 118 -17.28 35.87 -28.46
N ASP A 119 -17.23 37.07 -29.05
CA ASP A 119 -16.20 37.42 -30.02
C ASP A 119 -14.78 37.38 -29.42
N LYS A 120 -13.82 36.85 -30.20
CA LYS A 120 -12.44 36.63 -29.73
C LYS A 120 -11.75 37.92 -29.31
N ALA A 121 -11.04 37.85 -28.18
CA ALA A 121 -10.02 38.81 -27.78
C ALA A 121 -8.63 38.13 -27.64
N SER A 122 -7.60 38.85 -27.22
CA SER A 122 -6.27 38.26 -27.02
C SER A 122 -6.30 37.18 -25.92
N LEU A 123 -5.28 36.31 -25.83
CA LEU A 123 -5.17 35.34 -24.71
C LEU A 123 -5.35 36.04 -23.36
N GLN A 124 -4.75 37.23 -23.22
CA GLN A 124 -4.77 37.98 -21.98
C GLN A 124 -6.17 38.46 -21.61
N ASP A 125 -6.98 38.85 -22.61
CA ASP A 125 -8.37 39.29 -22.41
C ASP A 125 -9.28 38.12 -22.02
N ILE A 126 -9.18 36.99 -22.73
CA ILE A 126 -9.97 35.79 -22.42
C ILE A 126 -9.61 35.25 -21.03
N CYS A 127 -8.32 35.17 -20.72
CA CYS A 127 -7.84 34.67 -19.43
C CYS A 127 -7.98 35.68 -18.28
N TYR A 128 -8.36 36.93 -18.55
CA TYR A 128 -8.77 37.88 -17.52
C TYR A 128 -10.19 37.57 -17.01
N GLY A 129 -11.00 36.89 -17.82
CA GLY A 129 -12.32 36.40 -17.42
C GLY A 129 -12.32 35.30 -16.35
N ILE A 130 -11.16 34.72 -16.03
CA ILE A 130 -11.04 33.79 -14.88
C ILE A 130 -11.01 34.62 -13.60
N THR A 131 -12.17 34.75 -12.97
CA THR A 131 -12.32 35.48 -11.72
C THR A 131 -11.79 34.67 -10.52
N GLY A 132 -11.54 35.35 -9.40
CA GLY A 132 -11.04 34.71 -8.18
C GLY A 132 -12.01 33.65 -7.60
N ASP A 133 -13.31 33.85 -7.81
CA ASP A 133 -14.42 32.97 -7.43
C ASP A 133 -14.72 31.87 -8.45
N ALA A 134 -14.04 31.83 -9.60
CA ALA A 134 -14.21 30.77 -10.58
C ALA A 134 -13.96 29.38 -9.96
N PRO A 135 -14.77 28.36 -10.31
CA PRO A 135 -14.72 27.05 -9.70
C PRO A 135 -13.36 26.38 -9.91
N LEU A 136 -12.84 25.75 -8.85
CA LEU A 136 -11.59 25.02 -8.89
C LEU A 136 -11.86 23.53 -9.12
N PHE A 137 -11.28 22.99 -10.18
CA PHE A 137 -11.37 21.57 -10.50
C PHE A 137 -10.07 20.86 -10.10
N SER A 138 -10.20 19.65 -9.55
CA SER A 138 -9.05 18.81 -9.14
C SER A 138 -9.02 17.54 -9.98
N MET A 139 -7.86 17.27 -10.59
CA MET A 139 -7.60 16.07 -11.39
C MET A 139 -6.56 15.20 -10.71
N PHE A 140 -6.82 13.89 -10.64
CA PHE A 140 -5.93 12.90 -10.01
C PHE A 140 -5.35 11.95 -11.04
N ARG A 141 -4.04 11.75 -11.03
CA ARG A 141 -3.36 10.91 -12.03
C ARG A 141 -3.69 9.44 -11.81
N LYS A 142 -4.24 8.78 -12.83
CA LYS A 142 -4.51 7.34 -12.84
C LYS A 142 -3.42 6.57 -13.59
N TYR A 143 -2.96 7.08 -14.74
CA TYR A 143 -1.94 6.44 -15.55
C TYR A 143 -0.85 7.42 -16.03
N PRO A 144 0.44 7.08 -15.87
CA PRO A 144 0.97 6.01 -15.03
C PRO A 144 0.54 6.14 -13.57
N GLU A 145 0.45 5.02 -12.85
CA GLU A 145 -0.03 4.98 -11.47
C GLU A 145 0.84 5.87 -10.57
N ALA A 146 0.18 6.73 -9.80
CA ALA A 146 0.83 7.58 -8.83
C ALA A 146 1.44 6.73 -7.72
N LYS A 147 2.75 6.88 -7.48
CA LYS A 147 3.40 6.25 -6.32
C LYS A 147 2.86 6.89 -5.03
N PRO A 148 2.34 6.10 -4.08
CA PRO A 148 1.93 6.62 -2.78
C PRO A 148 3.08 7.38 -2.10
N VAL A 149 2.72 8.41 -1.32
CA VAL A 149 3.66 9.21 -0.54
C VAL A 149 3.44 8.96 0.95
N PRO A 150 4.48 9.07 1.80
CA PRO A 150 4.33 8.93 3.24
C PRO A 150 3.26 9.86 3.80
N CYS A 151 2.37 9.34 4.64
CA CYS A 151 1.33 10.14 5.27
C CYS A 151 1.95 11.19 6.22
N PRO A 152 1.40 12.41 6.29
CA PRO A 152 1.99 13.51 7.07
C PRO A 152 1.82 13.36 8.59
N PHE A 153 1.10 12.33 9.05
CA PHE A 153 0.78 12.08 10.44
C PHE A 153 1.90 11.31 11.13
N LYS A 154 2.81 12.05 11.77
CA LYS A 154 3.95 11.44 12.47
C LYS A 154 3.53 10.95 13.86
N SER A 155 4.11 9.81 14.26
CA SER A 155 4.02 9.23 15.61
C SER A 155 2.72 8.49 15.92
N ALA A 156 2.19 7.74 14.95
CA ALA A 156 1.15 6.73 15.22
C ALA A 156 1.63 5.72 16.28
N PRO A 157 0.73 5.12 17.09
CA PRO A 157 -0.74 5.14 16.96
C PRO A 157 -1.42 6.39 17.53
N PHE A 158 -2.63 6.68 17.03
CA PHE A 158 -3.47 7.77 17.50
C PHE A 158 -4.80 7.24 18.03
N THR A 159 -5.36 7.92 19.03
CA THR A 159 -6.80 7.94 19.24
C THR A 159 -7.39 9.16 18.55
N PHE A 160 -8.62 9.07 18.06
CA PHE A 160 -9.27 10.21 17.44
C PHE A 160 -10.76 10.28 17.74
N SER A 161 -11.27 11.51 17.83
CA SER A 161 -12.70 11.82 17.71
C SER A 161 -13.01 12.27 16.30
N TYR A 162 -14.28 12.13 15.90
CA TYR A 162 -14.73 12.55 14.58
C TYR A 162 -16.14 13.12 14.61
N ASN A 163 -16.43 14.01 13.66
CA ASN A 163 -17.74 14.60 13.47
C ASN A 163 -18.16 14.48 12.00
N ARG A 164 -19.40 14.04 11.75
CA ARG A 164 -20.01 13.89 10.41
C ARG A 164 -21.16 14.87 10.16
N GLY A 165 -21.28 15.93 10.97
CA GLY A 165 -22.36 16.91 10.95
C GLY A 165 -23.46 16.68 12.00
N SER A 166 -23.43 15.55 12.72
CA SER A 166 -24.43 15.15 13.72
C SER A 166 -23.97 15.33 15.18
N GLY A 167 -22.73 15.78 15.39
CA GLY A 167 -22.10 15.91 16.72
C GLY A 167 -20.71 15.28 16.76
N ASP A 168 -19.91 15.64 17.76
CA ASP A 168 -18.56 15.09 17.94
C ASP A 168 -18.61 13.72 18.65
N CYS A 169 -18.22 12.67 17.93
CA CYS A 169 -18.11 11.32 18.45
C CYS A 169 -16.72 11.12 19.07
N SER A 170 -16.67 11.21 20.40
CA SER A 170 -15.44 11.11 21.19
C SER A 170 -15.39 9.92 22.15
N ASN A 171 -16.52 9.29 22.47
CA ASN A 171 -16.60 8.16 23.40
C ASN A 171 -17.53 7.04 22.89
N PRO A 172 -17.01 5.82 22.65
CA PRO A 172 -15.61 5.41 22.79
C PRO A 172 -14.70 6.05 21.72
N PRO A 173 -13.42 6.31 22.03
CA PRO A 173 -12.51 6.93 21.07
C PRO A 173 -12.16 5.96 19.93
N SER A 174 -12.12 6.47 18.72
CA SER A 174 -11.67 5.73 17.52
C SER A 174 -10.14 5.62 17.50
N LYS A 175 -9.59 4.68 16.73
CA LYS A 175 -8.14 4.41 16.68
C LYS A 175 -7.58 4.53 15.27
N ALA A 176 -6.43 5.18 15.12
CA ALA A 176 -5.73 5.28 13.85
C ALA A 176 -4.30 4.73 13.95
N GLU A 177 -3.93 3.85 13.02
CA GLU A 177 -2.68 3.10 13.05
C GLU A 177 -1.99 3.14 11.69
N SER A 178 -0.68 3.37 11.67
CA SER A 178 0.11 3.28 10.45
C SER A 178 0.32 1.83 10.07
N CYS A 179 0.18 1.52 8.78
CA CYS A 179 0.53 0.22 8.24
C CYS A 179 2.06 0.00 8.27
N THR A 180 2.50 -1.16 7.76
CA THR A 180 3.92 -1.45 7.52
C THR A 180 4.56 -0.45 6.54
N ASP A 181 3.78 -0.05 5.53
CA ASP A 181 4.07 1.06 4.63
C ASP A 181 3.61 2.39 5.25
N ASP A 182 4.49 3.39 5.27
CA ASP A 182 4.23 4.71 5.86
C ASP A 182 3.31 5.61 5.00
N SER A 183 3.02 5.18 3.76
CA SER A 183 2.04 5.80 2.87
C SER A 183 0.59 5.40 3.16
N ARG A 184 0.36 4.52 4.15
CA ARG A 184 -0.97 4.00 4.50
C ARG A 184 -1.31 4.19 5.97
N LEU A 185 -2.56 4.54 6.23
CA LEU A 185 -3.11 4.73 7.57
C LEU A 185 -4.47 4.03 7.66
N VAL A 186 -4.66 3.20 8.67
CA VAL A 186 -5.95 2.56 8.96
C VAL A 186 -6.69 3.39 10.00
N LEU A 187 -7.95 3.71 9.72
CA LEU A 187 -8.88 4.41 10.59
C LEU A 187 -9.94 3.41 11.06
N LYS A 188 -9.89 3.05 12.34
CA LYS A 188 -10.85 2.15 13.00
C LYS A 188 -11.86 3.02 13.76
N TYR A 189 -13.00 3.30 13.12
CA TYR A 189 -14.08 4.10 13.69
C TYR A 189 -14.88 3.30 14.70
N GLN A 190 -15.30 3.97 15.76
CA GLN A 190 -16.27 3.47 16.72
C GLN A 190 -17.58 4.26 16.61
N ALA A 191 -18.71 3.57 16.79
CA ALA A 191 -20.01 4.22 16.96
C ALA A 191 -20.15 4.77 18.39
N CYS A 192 -20.60 6.02 18.52
CA CYS A 192 -20.91 6.63 19.81
C CYS A 192 -22.41 6.46 20.10
N PRO A 193 -22.79 5.86 21.25
CA PRO A 193 -24.20 5.62 21.58
C PRO A 193 -25.09 6.86 21.54
N ASP A 194 -24.53 8.02 21.91
CA ASP A 194 -25.26 9.28 22.09
C ASP A 194 -25.27 10.17 20.84
N VAL A 195 -24.56 9.79 19.77
CA VAL A 195 -24.41 10.61 18.55
C VAL A 195 -25.05 9.88 17.37
N PRO A 196 -26.16 10.39 16.82
CA PRO A 196 -26.84 9.75 15.70
C PRO A 196 -25.94 9.71 14.46
N SER A 197 -26.14 8.72 13.58
CA SER A 197 -25.36 8.50 12.35
C SER A 197 -23.87 8.17 12.53
N THR A 198 -23.44 7.87 13.76
CA THR A 198 -22.12 7.26 13.99
C THR A 198 -22.18 5.77 13.75
N GLU A 199 -21.11 5.21 13.17
CA GLU A 199 -21.04 3.79 12.81
C GLU A 199 -19.63 3.26 13.08
N SER A 200 -19.54 1.99 13.46
CA SER A 200 -18.26 1.29 13.57
C SER A 200 -17.87 0.78 12.19
N ASN A 201 -16.73 1.24 11.68
CA ASN A 201 -16.24 0.84 10.37
C ASN A 201 -14.71 0.97 10.31
N VAL A 202 -14.08 0.28 9.36
CA VAL A 202 -12.64 0.34 9.13
C VAL A 202 -12.37 0.86 7.72
N GLU A 203 -11.69 1.98 7.65
CA GLU A 203 -11.27 2.64 6.42
C GLU A 203 -9.74 2.62 6.32
N GLU A 204 -9.22 2.24 5.15
CA GLU A 204 -7.80 2.31 4.84
C GLU A 204 -7.56 3.54 3.94
N LEU A 205 -6.73 4.46 4.42
CA LEU A 205 -6.31 5.66 3.71
C LEU A 205 -4.94 5.43 3.08
N VAL A 206 -4.86 5.56 1.75
CA VAL A 206 -3.59 5.58 1.00
C VAL A 206 -3.28 7.03 0.65
N CYS A 207 -2.17 7.57 1.14
CA CYS A 207 -1.72 8.93 0.88
C CYS A 207 -1.05 9.03 -0.50
N LEU A 208 -1.53 9.94 -1.36
CA LEU A 208 -1.09 10.05 -2.76
C LEU A 208 -0.30 11.32 -3.05
N ALA A 209 -0.62 12.42 -2.36
CA ALA A 209 0.06 13.69 -2.55
C ALA A 209 -0.07 14.57 -1.31
N THR A 210 0.95 15.36 -1.02
CA THR A 210 0.88 16.41 0.00
C THR A 210 1.53 17.69 -0.51
N TRP A 211 0.97 18.85 -0.16
CA TRP A 211 1.58 20.16 -0.41
C TRP A 211 1.15 21.16 0.66
N LYS A 212 1.77 22.34 0.63
CA LYS A 212 1.47 23.44 1.53
C LYS A 212 1.27 24.71 0.72
N GLU A 213 0.22 25.46 1.02
CA GLU A 213 -0.09 26.74 0.39
C GLU A 213 -0.47 27.73 1.48
N GLY A 214 0.30 28.82 1.61
CA GLY A 214 0.18 29.75 2.75
C GLY A 214 0.41 29.04 4.09
N SER A 215 -0.57 29.13 5.00
CA SER A 215 -0.58 28.42 6.29
C SER A 215 -1.20 27.02 6.22
N THR A 216 -1.90 26.71 5.13
CA THR A 216 -2.75 25.53 5.00
C THR A 216 -1.95 24.37 4.40
N ARG A 217 -2.16 23.17 4.93
CA ARG A 217 -1.51 21.94 4.46
C ARG A 217 -2.56 21.00 3.90
N TYR A 218 -2.27 20.48 2.72
CA TYR A 218 -3.19 19.64 1.96
C TYR A 218 -2.64 18.23 1.86
N LEU A 219 -3.55 17.27 1.85
CA LEU A 219 -3.29 15.86 1.58
C LEU A 219 -4.39 15.37 0.64
N ILE A 220 -4.00 14.64 -0.40
CA ILE A 220 -4.92 13.84 -1.21
C ILE A 220 -4.70 12.39 -0.85
N GLY A 221 -5.80 11.70 -0.58
CA GLY A 221 -5.78 10.29 -0.28
C GLY A 221 -6.88 9.53 -0.99
N ARG A 222 -6.65 8.23 -1.11
CA ARG A 222 -7.64 7.27 -1.58
C ARG A 222 -8.12 6.45 -0.39
N ILE A 223 -9.42 6.43 -0.16
CA ILE A 223 -10.06 5.65 0.91
C ILE A 223 -10.57 4.34 0.30
N SER A 224 -10.23 3.22 0.94
CA SER A 224 -10.86 1.93 0.68
C SER A 224 -11.51 1.40 1.95
N GLN A 225 -12.78 1.00 1.86
CA GLN A 225 -13.47 0.32 2.96
C GLN A 225 -13.11 -1.16 2.95
N GLY A 226 -12.73 -1.72 4.11
CA GLY A 226 -12.25 -3.09 4.24
C GLY A 226 -13.18 -4.15 3.64
N ASN A 227 -14.49 -3.92 3.70
CA ASN A 227 -15.52 -4.85 3.20
C ASN A 227 -15.98 -4.59 1.75
N ARG A 228 -15.53 -3.52 1.08
CA ARG A 228 -16.01 -3.11 -0.26
C ARG A 228 -14.88 -2.79 -1.25
N ARG A 229 -13.76 -3.52 -1.17
CA ARG A 229 -12.57 -3.28 -2.02
C ARG A 229 -12.85 -3.31 -3.53
N ASN A 230 -13.93 -3.95 -3.99
CA ASN A 230 -14.19 -4.21 -5.41
C ASN A 230 -15.44 -3.53 -6.01
N LEU A 231 -16.14 -2.64 -5.28
CA LEU A 231 -17.40 -2.03 -5.76
C LEU A 231 -17.48 -0.50 -5.64
N ALA A 232 -16.45 0.17 -5.13
CA ALA A 232 -16.45 1.62 -5.01
C ALA A 232 -15.98 2.26 -6.33
N LEU A 233 -16.81 3.12 -6.93
CA LEU A 233 -16.42 3.96 -8.07
C LEU A 233 -15.29 4.90 -7.66
N ASP A 234 -14.44 5.31 -8.61
CA ASP A 234 -13.31 6.21 -8.32
C ASP A 234 -13.74 7.52 -7.62
N GLU A 235 -14.95 8.00 -7.92
CA GLU A 235 -15.56 9.18 -7.27
C GLU A 235 -15.74 9.02 -5.75
N ASP A 236 -15.98 7.79 -5.28
CA ASP A 236 -16.15 7.49 -3.86
C ASP A 236 -14.81 7.28 -3.13
N GLN A 237 -13.73 7.03 -3.87
CA GLN A 237 -12.45 6.69 -3.26
C GLN A 237 -11.55 7.90 -3.01
N TYR A 238 -11.49 8.86 -3.94
CA TYR A 238 -10.61 10.02 -3.78
C TYR A 238 -11.22 11.03 -2.80
N ARG A 239 -10.42 11.44 -1.82
CA ARG A 239 -10.79 12.46 -0.85
C ARG A 239 -9.64 13.43 -0.63
N CYS A 240 -10.02 14.67 -0.37
CA CYS A 240 -9.11 15.76 -0.11
C CYS A 240 -9.14 16.06 1.38
N PHE A 241 -7.99 16.44 1.93
CA PHE A 241 -7.82 16.66 3.34
C PHE A 241 -7.05 17.95 3.59
N ILE A 242 -7.49 18.72 4.57
CA ILE A 242 -6.71 19.82 5.16
C ILE A 242 -6.32 19.41 6.57
N TYR A 243 -5.05 19.60 6.93
CA TYR A 243 -4.59 19.25 8.27
C TYR A 243 -3.75 20.33 8.93
N GLN A 244 -3.87 20.41 10.25
CA GLN A 244 -3.07 21.27 11.11
C GLN A 244 -2.48 20.45 12.24
N ARG A 245 -1.18 20.64 12.49
CA ARG A 245 -0.46 19.99 13.59
C ARG A 245 -0.26 20.99 14.73
N ASN A 246 -0.75 20.62 15.90
CA ASN A 246 -0.47 21.28 17.17
C ASN A 246 0.33 20.32 18.08
N ALA A 247 1.10 20.89 19.00
CA ALA A 247 1.81 20.12 20.02
C ALA A 247 1.35 20.62 21.39
N GLU A 248 0.74 19.74 22.17
CA GLU A 248 0.26 20.02 23.52
C GLU A 248 0.87 19.00 24.48
N ASN A 249 1.54 19.46 25.54
CA ASN A 249 2.11 18.59 26.59
C ASN A 249 2.97 17.41 26.07
N GLY A 250 3.73 17.62 25.00
CA GLY A 250 4.57 16.57 24.37
C GLY A 250 3.81 15.59 23.46
N LYS A 251 2.48 15.69 23.38
CA LYS A 251 1.63 14.95 22.44
C LYS A 251 1.44 15.74 21.16
N SER A 252 1.47 15.04 20.02
CA SER A 252 1.10 15.67 18.75
C SER A 252 -0.41 15.52 18.54
N ILE A 253 -1.07 16.64 18.27
CA ILE A 253 -2.49 16.70 17.94
C ILE A 253 -2.61 17.14 16.49
N TYR A 254 -3.38 16.39 15.69
CA TYR A 254 -3.68 16.74 14.31
C TYR A 254 -5.18 16.98 14.18
N ASN A 255 -5.55 18.21 13.82
CA ASN A 255 -6.91 18.50 13.35
C ASN A 255 -6.94 18.26 11.84
N VAL A 256 -7.92 17.51 11.37
CA VAL A 256 -8.04 17.10 9.97
C VAL A 256 -9.47 17.31 9.52
N ALA A 257 -9.64 18.02 8.40
CA ALA A 257 -10.91 18.12 7.70
C ALA A 257 -10.83 17.31 6.39
N GLN A 258 -11.91 16.64 6.04
CA GLN A 258 -12.05 15.77 4.87
C GLN A 258 -13.21 16.26 3.98
N SER A 259 -13.02 16.24 2.66
CA SER A 259 -14.06 16.56 1.68
C SER A 259 -15.15 15.48 1.61
N GLY A 260 -16.35 15.84 1.14
CA GLY A 260 -17.43 14.87 0.94
C GLY A 260 -17.20 13.95 -0.26
N ASP A 261 -16.50 14.47 -1.26
CA ASP A 261 -16.28 13.84 -2.56
C ASP A 261 -14.86 14.15 -3.10
N ALA A 262 -14.61 13.76 -4.35
CA ALA A 262 -13.37 13.95 -5.06
C ALA A 262 -13.16 15.37 -5.61
N THR A 263 -14.14 16.28 -5.49
CA THR A 263 -14.04 17.66 -6.01
C THR A 263 -13.13 18.55 -5.17
N CYS A 264 -12.85 18.16 -3.92
CA CYS A 264 -12.20 18.96 -2.89
C CYS A 264 -12.95 20.23 -2.46
N ASN A 265 -14.19 20.43 -2.92
CA ASN A 265 -14.98 21.60 -2.54
C ASN A 265 -15.44 21.52 -1.07
N GLY A 266 -15.69 22.68 -0.47
CA GLY A 266 -16.16 22.77 0.92
C GLY A 266 -15.08 22.57 1.99
N LEU A 267 -13.79 22.57 1.61
CA LEU A 267 -12.66 22.54 2.53
C LEU A 267 -11.99 23.91 2.61
N GLN A 268 -12.30 24.68 3.65
CA GLN A 268 -11.68 25.98 3.88
C GLN A 268 -10.51 25.90 4.86
N ASN A 269 -10.62 25.08 5.90
CA ASN A 269 -9.63 24.96 6.98
C ASN A 269 -9.67 23.55 7.59
N ALA A 270 -8.83 23.30 8.61
CA ALA A 270 -8.71 21.98 9.25
C ALA A 270 -9.86 21.61 10.20
N PHE A 271 -10.82 22.53 10.42
CA PHE A 271 -11.94 22.39 11.36
C PHE A 271 -13.31 22.38 10.67
N GLU A 272 -13.35 22.57 9.35
CA GLU A 272 -14.59 22.64 8.57
C GLU A 272 -14.45 21.80 7.30
N GLY A 273 -15.38 20.85 7.14
CA GLY A 273 -15.45 19.91 6.02
C GLY A 273 -16.61 18.94 6.21
N SER A 274 -16.76 17.98 5.29
CA SER A 274 -17.81 16.96 5.39
C SER A 274 -17.60 16.03 6.59
N ARG A 275 -16.33 15.77 6.93
CA ARG A 275 -15.93 15.05 8.14
C ARG A 275 -14.74 15.76 8.75
N THR A 276 -14.76 15.97 10.06
CA THR A 276 -13.63 16.52 10.81
C THR A 276 -13.17 15.51 11.83
N MET A 277 -11.86 15.47 12.08
CA MET A 277 -11.21 14.50 12.96
C MET A 277 -10.15 15.19 13.81
N LYS A 278 -10.02 14.76 15.06
CA LYS A 278 -8.98 15.22 15.98
C LYS A 278 -8.14 14.03 16.43
N LEU A 279 -6.99 13.83 15.80
CA LEU A 279 -6.07 12.75 16.11
C LEU A 279 -5.12 13.18 17.21
N THR A 280 -5.02 12.40 18.28
CA THR A 280 -4.12 12.62 19.41
C THR A 280 -3.19 11.42 19.53
N THR A 281 -1.88 11.67 19.58
CA THR A 281 -0.89 10.60 19.79
C THR A 281 -1.16 9.90 21.12
N VAL A 282 -1.24 8.58 21.10
CA VAL A 282 -1.29 7.79 22.32
C VAL A 282 0.11 7.75 22.92
N ASP A 283 0.22 7.93 24.24
CA ASP A 283 1.50 7.77 24.91
C ASP A 283 2.02 6.35 24.66
N ASN A 284 3.18 6.29 24.01
CA ASN A 284 3.87 5.05 23.70
C ASN A 284 4.39 4.44 25.01
N HIS A 285 3.56 3.62 25.67
CA HIS A 285 4.01 2.78 26.78
C HIS A 285 5.23 1.90 26.38
N HIS A 286 5.42 1.72 25.07
CA HIS A 286 6.59 1.14 24.41
C HIS A 286 7.94 1.80 24.73
N TYR A 287 8.01 3.05 25.20
CA TYR A 287 9.31 3.63 25.61
C TYR A 287 9.94 2.91 26.82
N ARG A 288 9.13 2.17 27.59
CA ARG A 288 9.57 1.40 28.76
C ARG A 288 9.88 -0.07 28.43
N CYS A 289 9.34 -0.64 27.36
CA CYS A 289 9.69 -2.00 26.95
C CYS A 289 10.75 -2.00 25.84
N LYS A 290 11.94 -2.51 26.16
CA LYS A 290 13.00 -2.81 25.18
C LYS A 290 13.25 -4.30 25.13
N PHE A 291 13.53 -4.81 23.93
CA PHE A 291 14.02 -6.17 23.76
C PHE A 291 15.31 -6.34 24.58
N PRO A 292 15.47 -7.46 25.30
CA PRO A 292 16.68 -7.73 26.06
C PRO A 292 17.96 -7.67 25.22
N VAL A 293 19.03 -7.18 25.84
CA VAL A 293 20.33 -6.95 25.20
C VAL A 293 20.86 -8.20 24.52
N TRP A 294 20.73 -9.38 25.14
CA TRP A 294 21.21 -10.65 24.57
C TRP A 294 20.51 -11.08 23.27
N ILE A 295 19.33 -10.52 22.95
CA ILE A 295 18.68 -10.72 21.64
C ILE A 295 19.21 -9.68 20.65
N THR A 296 19.36 -8.44 21.10
CA THR A 296 19.71 -7.30 20.26
C THR A 296 21.21 -7.11 20.05
N ASP A 297 22.07 -7.83 20.77
CA ASP A 297 23.52 -7.89 20.54
C ASP A 297 23.81 -8.26 19.08
N HIS A 298 22.98 -9.15 18.53
CA HIS A 298 22.87 -9.38 17.10
C HIS A 298 21.64 -8.65 16.55
N HIS A 299 21.87 -7.62 15.73
CA HIS A 299 20.78 -6.87 15.13
C HIS A 299 20.07 -7.62 13.99
N THR A 300 20.65 -8.70 13.46
CA THR A 300 20.07 -9.49 12.37
C THR A 300 20.11 -10.97 12.70
N TRP A 301 18.94 -11.61 12.66
CA TRP A 301 18.75 -13.04 12.81
C TRP A 301 18.05 -13.61 11.57
N LEU A 302 18.35 -14.87 11.25
CA LEU A 302 17.77 -15.61 10.13
C LEU A 302 17.06 -16.84 10.68
N SER A 303 15.90 -17.17 10.15
CA SER A 303 15.29 -18.47 10.41
C SER A 303 16.15 -19.59 9.80
N LEU A 304 16.15 -20.78 10.41
CA LEU A 304 16.93 -21.93 9.90
C LEU A 304 16.54 -22.35 8.47
N ASP A 305 15.28 -22.13 8.09
CA ASP A 305 14.77 -22.41 6.75
C ASP A 305 15.07 -21.28 5.74
N HIS A 306 15.72 -20.20 6.18
CA HIS A 306 16.06 -19.00 5.40
C HIS A 306 14.88 -18.25 4.77
N HIS A 307 13.63 -18.55 5.12
CA HIS A 307 12.47 -17.82 4.62
C HIS A 307 12.30 -16.47 5.29
N LYS A 308 12.70 -16.32 6.57
CA LYS A 308 12.46 -15.10 7.34
C LYS A 308 13.73 -14.47 7.87
N THR A 309 13.82 -13.15 7.73
CA THR A 309 14.89 -12.33 8.31
C THR A 309 14.31 -11.42 9.38
N TYR A 310 14.93 -11.42 10.55
CA TYR A 310 14.53 -10.66 11.74
C TYR A 310 15.56 -9.58 12.02
N LYS A 311 15.17 -8.30 11.92
CA LYS A 311 16.05 -7.14 12.09
C LYS A 311 15.61 -6.28 13.27
N PHE A 312 16.43 -6.21 14.30
CA PHE A 312 16.21 -5.35 15.46
C PHE A 312 16.74 -3.95 15.22
N SER A 313 15.94 -2.93 15.58
CA SER A 313 16.35 -1.53 15.53
C SER A 313 17.44 -1.21 16.56
N GLN A 314 18.27 -0.21 16.26
CA GLN A 314 19.35 0.28 17.14
C GLN A 314 18.87 0.77 18.51
N ARG A 315 17.59 1.15 18.64
CA ARG A 315 16.99 1.55 19.92
C ARG A 315 16.41 0.38 20.73
N ASN A 316 16.57 -0.85 20.24
CA ASN A 316 16.09 -2.10 20.84
C ASN A 316 14.58 -2.12 21.14
N ALA A 317 13.79 -1.29 20.45
CA ALA A 317 12.36 -1.14 20.71
C ALA A 317 11.48 -1.77 19.61
N THR A 318 12.03 -1.98 18.42
CA THR A 318 11.29 -2.45 17.25
C THR A 318 12.04 -3.58 16.54
N LEU A 319 11.29 -4.55 16.05
CA LEU A 319 11.75 -5.70 15.27
C LEU A 319 11.01 -5.68 13.92
N LYS A 320 11.77 -5.73 12.82
CA LYS A 320 11.25 -5.91 11.46
C LYS A 320 11.45 -7.35 11.04
N ILE A 321 10.39 -7.99 10.55
CA ILE A 321 10.44 -9.36 10.01
C ILE A 321 10.19 -9.25 8.51
N LEU A 322 11.08 -9.83 7.70
CA LEU A 322 10.99 -9.85 6.26
C LEU A 322 10.82 -11.29 5.80
N ASP A 323 9.75 -11.58 5.06
CA ASP A 323 9.50 -12.87 4.42
C ASP A 323 10.08 -12.85 2.99
N VAL A 324 11.09 -13.67 2.74
CA VAL A 324 11.67 -13.85 1.41
C VAL A 324 10.87 -14.95 0.73
N GLU A 325 9.76 -14.58 0.08
CA GLU A 325 9.05 -15.53 -0.77
C GLU A 325 10.00 -16.05 -1.87
N THR A 326 10.25 -17.35 -1.90
CA THR A 326 10.82 -18.02 -3.09
C THR A 326 9.86 -17.79 -4.26
N PRO A 327 10.32 -17.37 -5.45
CA PRO A 327 9.45 -17.20 -6.61
C PRO A 327 8.73 -18.52 -6.89
N LYS A 328 7.41 -18.57 -6.71
CA LYS A 328 6.61 -19.71 -7.16
C LYS A 328 6.84 -19.82 -8.68
N PRO A 329 7.30 -20.97 -9.22
CA PRO A 329 7.40 -21.12 -10.66
C PRO A 329 6.00 -20.97 -11.24
N ASN A 330 5.83 -19.98 -12.12
CA ASN A 330 4.61 -19.80 -12.89
C ASN A 330 4.31 -21.13 -13.59
N LYS A 331 3.26 -21.84 -13.17
CA LYS A 331 2.68 -22.90 -13.98
C LYS A 331 2.05 -22.21 -15.19
N VAL A 332 2.82 -22.15 -16.28
CA VAL A 332 2.32 -21.78 -17.59
C VAL A 332 1.32 -22.85 -17.99
N HIS A 333 0.03 -22.57 -17.81
CA HIS A 333 -1.01 -23.29 -18.53
C HIS A 333 -0.90 -22.87 -20.00
N GLN A 334 -0.21 -23.68 -20.79
CA GLN A 334 -0.38 -23.66 -22.24
C GLN A 334 -1.80 -24.11 -22.53
N ASN A 335 -2.61 -23.26 -23.16
CA ASN A 335 -3.56 -23.70 -24.17
C ASN A 335 -3.91 -22.54 -25.12
N TYR A 336 -4.00 -22.92 -26.39
CA TYR A 336 -4.04 -22.08 -27.58
C TYR A 336 -5.35 -21.29 -27.74
N ALA A 337 -5.19 -20.05 -28.20
CA ALA A 337 -5.99 -19.26 -29.14
C ALA A 337 -7.54 -19.33 -29.09
N GLN A 338 -8.17 -18.20 -28.73
CA GLN A 338 -9.17 -17.52 -29.56
C GLN A 338 -9.43 -16.08 -29.06
N ALA A 339 -9.82 -15.20 -29.97
CA ALA A 339 -9.68 -13.75 -29.87
C ALA A 339 -10.88 -13.03 -29.22
N PHE A 340 -10.58 -11.86 -28.62
CA PHE A 340 -11.45 -10.74 -28.21
C PHE A 340 -12.54 -10.99 -27.15
N ALA A 341 -12.16 -10.82 -25.87
CA ALA A 341 -13.00 -10.23 -24.84
C ALA A 341 -12.12 -9.38 -23.90
N PHE A 342 -12.39 -8.07 -23.85
CA PHE A 342 -11.74 -7.13 -22.94
C PHE A 342 -12.28 -7.36 -21.53
N GLN A 343 -11.57 -8.16 -20.73
CA GLN A 343 -11.88 -8.37 -19.32
C GLN A 343 -10.59 -8.22 -18.52
N GLU A 344 -10.43 -7.03 -17.94
CA GLU A 344 -10.04 -6.78 -16.56
C GLU A 344 -9.21 -7.89 -15.87
N PHE A 345 -8.00 -8.13 -16.38
CA PHE A 345 -6.97 -8.79 -15.59
C PHE A 345 -6.20 -7.71 -14.84
N GLY A 346 -6.53 -7.56 -13.56
CA GLY A 346 -5.72 -6.83 -12.59
C GLY A 346 -4.31 -7.43 -12.56
N PHE A 347 -3.38 -6.79 -13.26
CA PHE A 347 -1.97 -6.88 -12.93
C PHE A 347 -1.81 -6.23 -11.55
N GLU A 348 -1.92 -7.03 -10.49
CA GLU A 348 -1.29 -6.65 -9.22
C GLU A 348 0.17 -6.32 -9.54
N SER A 349 0.53 -5.06 -9.36
CA SER A 349 1.90 -4.61 -9.58
C SER A 349 2.83 -5.46 -8.71
N LYS A 350 4.02 -5.80 -9.23
CA LYS A 350 5.09 -6.49 -8.47
C LYS A 350 5.40 -5.78 -7.14
N ASP A 351 5.08 -4.50 -7.04
CA ASP A 351 5.23 -3.69 -5.83
C ASP A 351 4.19 -4.03 -4.75
N GLN A 352 2.93 -4.33 -5.09
CA GLN A 352 1.93 -4.78 -4.12
C GLN A 352 2.25 -6.16 -3.52
N ARG A 353 2.81 -7.09 -4.30
CA ARG A 353 3.23 -8.42 -3.78
C ARG A 353 4.43 -8.36 -2.85
N ARG A 354 5.37 -7.42 -3.07
CA ARG A 354 6.50 -7.20 -2.14
C ARG A 354 6.04 -6.59 -0.81
N GLN A 355 5.01 -5.74 -0.83
CA GLN A 355 4.53 -5.00 0.35
C GLN A 355 3.90 -5.89 1.43
N ASN A 356 3.33 -7.05 1.09
CA ASN A 356 2.71 -7.96 2.05
C ASN A 356 3.70 -8.87 2.82
N SER A 357 5.01 -8.73 2.58
CA SER A 357 6.04 -9.61 3.18
C SER A 357 6.77 -9.01 4.39
N GLU A 358 6.60 -7.70 4.66
CA GLU A 358 7.19 -7.04 5.83
C GLU A 358 6.21 -7.04 7.00
N MET A 359 6.70 -7.38 8.20
CA MET A 359 5.99 -7.21 9.46
C MET A 359 6.79 -6.33 10.41
N ARG A 360 6.10 -5.48 11.17
CA ARG A 360 6.68 -4.60 12.18
C ARG A 360 6.18 -4.99 13.57
N VAL A 361 7.11 -5.28 14.48
CA VAL A 361 6.83 -5.69 15.86
C VAL A 361 7.38 -4.65 16.82
N VAL A 362 6.59 -4.22 17.79
CA VAL A 362 6.98 -3.26 18.84
C VAL A 362 6.68 -3.87 20.20
N CYS A 363 7.65 -3.86 21.12
CA CYS A 363 7.39 -4.43 22.44
C CYS A 363 6.41 -3.56 23.24
N HIS A 364 5.34 -4.15 23.75
CA HIS A 364 4.39 -3.50 24.66
C HIS A 364 4.82 -3.67 26.13
N THR A 365 4.92 -4.91 26.61
CA THR A 365 5.21 -5.24 28.02
C THR A 365 6.03 -6.51 28.11
N ILE A 366 6.92 -6.60 29.11
CA ILE A 366 7.63 -7.84 29.47
C ILE A 366 6.88 -8.50 30.64
N LEU A 367 6.37 -9.71 30.45
CA LEU A 367 5.63 -10.45 31.48
C LEU A 367 6.55 -11.30 32.36
N GLN A 368 7.49 -12.01 31.74
CA GLN A 368 8.43 -12.88 32.43
C GLN A 368 9.83 -12.67 31.86
N SER A 369 10.82 -12.52 32.73
CA SER A 369 12.22 -12.53 32.34
C SER A 369 13.00 -13.42 33.30
N GLN A 370 13.59 -14.49 32.77
CA GLN A 370 14.53 -15.32 33.51
C GLN A 370 15.93 -15.00 32.99
N GLU A 371 16.82 -14.55 33.87
CA GLU A 371 18.15 -14.04 33.52
C GLU A 371 18.83 -14.91 32.45
N HIS A 372 19.02 -14.30 31.28
CA HIS A 372 19.69 -14.88 30.11
C HIS A 372 19.21 -16.27 29.66
N LYS A 373 17.99 -16.69 30.01
CA LYS A 373 17.43 -17.98 29.57
C LYS A 373 16.21 -17.83 28.68
N LYS A 374 15.22 -17.05 29.12
CA LYS A 374 13.99 -16.82 28.35
C LYS A 374 13.32 -15.50 28.71
N VAL A 375 12.59 -14.90 27.77
CA VAL A 375 11.80 -13.68 27.98
C VAL A 375 10.45 -13.76 27.29
N GLN A 376 9.36 -13.56 28.05
CA GLN A 376 7.99 -13.54 27.55
C GLN A 376 7.52 -12.09 27.46
N ILE A 377 7.04 -11.71 26.30
CA ILE A 377 6.60 -10.35 26.02
C ILE A 377 5.23 -10.35 25.36
N VAL A 378 4.47 -9.29 25.62
CA VAL A 378 3.36 -8.85 24.78
C VAL A 378 3.93 -7.87 23.77
N ALA A 379 3.71 -8.10 22.49
CA ALA A 379 4.17 -7.23 21.42
C ALA A 379 3.00 -6.81 20.53
N HIS A 380 3.02 -5.57 20.06
CA HIS A 380 2.13 -5.10 19.01
C HIS A 380 2.76 -5.41 17.65
N ILE A 381 2.08 -6.23 16.85
CA ILE A 381 2.50 -6.62 15.50
C ILE A 381 1.64 -5.89 14.46
N THR A 382 2.27 -5.51 13.35
CA THR A 382 1.61 -4.94 12.17
C THR A 382 2.12 -5.70 10.95
N ALA A 383 1.23 -6.36 10.21
CA ALA A 383 1.51 -7.11 8.99
C ALA A 383 0.62 -6.54 7.87
N GLY A 384 1.21 -5.95 6.84
CA GLY A 384 0.45 -5.13 5.90
C GLY A 384 -0.26 -3.98 6.64
N CYS A 385 -1.59 -3.98 6.60
CA CYS A 385 -2.46 -3.06 7.35
C CYS A 385 -3.25 -3.75 8.49
N ASP A 386 -3.01 -5.04 8.72
CA ASP A 386 -3.58 -5.77 9.84
C ASP A 386 -2.65 -5.65 11.05
N SER A 387 -3.24 -5.40 12.22
CA SER A 387 -2.50 -5.13 13.44
C SER A 387 -3.20 -5.70 14.66
N GLY A 388 -2.41 -6.03 15.68
CA GLY A 388 -2.91 -6.39 17.00
C GLY A 388 -1.79 -6.80 17.93
N TYR A 389 -2.16 -7.31 19.09
CA TYR A 389 -1.22 -7.79 20.09
C TYR A 389 -1.04 -9.31 19.96
N VAL A 390 0.20 -9.74 20.17
CA VAL A 390 0.61 -11.14 20.16
C VAL A 390 1.49 -11.43 21.37
N CYS A 391 1.41 -12.66 21.85
CA CYS A 391 2.36 -13.18 22.82
C CYS A 391 3.61 -13.69 22.10
N MET A 392 4.79 -13.28 22.55
CA MET A 392 6.07 -13.78 22.04
C MET A 392 6.93 -14.29 23.18
N MET A 393 7.57 -15.43 22.97
CA MET A 393 8.40 -16.10 23.97
C MET A 393 9.75 -16.44 23.32
N PHE A 394 10.82 -15.80 23.80
CA PHE A 394 12.17 -16.00 23.31
C PHE A 394 12.96 -16.87 24.28
N TYR A 395 13.77 -17.80 23.76
CA TYR A 395 14.67 -18.67 24.52
C TYR A 395 16.10 -18.49 24.01
N LYS A 396 17.03 -18.24 24.93
CA LYS A 396 18.47 -18.21 24.63
C LYS A 396 19.00 -19.65 24.63
N ARG A 397 19.39 -20.17 23.47
CA ARG A 397 20.02 -21.50 23.35
C ARG A 397 21.54 -21.38 23.34
N ASP A 398 22.06 -20.39 22.62
CA ASP A 398 23.47 -20.01 22.57
C ASP A 398 23.57 -18.50 22.28
N SER A 399 24.79 -17.97 22.28
CA SER A 399 25.14 -16.63 21.76
C SER A 399 24.58 -16.37 20.35
N ASN A 400 24.71 -17.34 19.45
CA ASN A 400 24.31 -17.22 18.05
C ASN A 400 23.03 -18.01 17.68
N VAL A 401 22.34 -18.58 18.67
CA VAL A 401 21.14 -19.43 18.45
C VAL A 401 20.07 -19.09 19.48
N ILE A 402 18.90 -18.68 19.00
CA ILE A 402 17.74 -18.43 19.84
C ILE A 402 16.52 -19.14 19.26
N GLU A 403 15.53 -19.39 20.09
CA GLU A 403 14.24 -19.92 19.64
C GLU A 403 13.12 -18.95 19.99
N LEU A 404 12.14 -18.85 19.10
CA LEU A 404 10.97 -17.99 19.21
C LEU A 404 9.70 -18.82 19.13
N GLN A 405 8.76 -18.58 20.05
CA GLN A 405 7.36 -18.99 19.92
C GLN A 405 6.48 -17.74 19.89
N GLN A 406 5.41 -17.78 19.09
CA GLN A 406 4.49 -16.66 18.91
C GLN A 406 3.03 -17.17 18.83
N SER A 407 2.08 -16.40 19.36
CA SER A 407 0.64 -16.68 19.17
C SER A 407 0.20 -16.44 17.72
N GLU A 408 -0.68 -17.29 17.19
CA GLU A 408 -1.16 -17.20 15.80
C GLU A 408 -2.15 -16.05 15.59
N ASN A 409 -3.06 -15.84 16.55
CA ASN A 409 -4.12 -14.84 16.44
C ASN A 409 -3.68 -13.48 16.96
N TYR A 410 -4.14 -12.42 16.30
CA TYR A 410 -3.99 -11.04 16.75
C TYR A 410 -5.18 -10.69 17.62
N VAL A 411 -4.93 -10.17 18.81
CA VAL A 411 -5.97 -9.67 19.70
C VAL A 411 -5.93 -8.15 19.81
N GLU A 412 -7.07 -7.50 20.01
CA GLU A 412 -7.12 -6.04 20.13
C GLU A 412 -6.64 -5.51 21.48
N ASN A 413 -6.79 -6.33 22.53
CA ASN A 413 -6.45 -5.99 23.90
C ASN A 413 -5.09 -6.62 24.28
N PRO A 414 -4.11 -5.84 24.77
CA PRO A 414 -2.81 -6.38 25.18
C PRO A 414 -2.89 -7.41 26.31
N ASP A 415 -3.85 -7.28 27.24
CA ASP A 415 -3.96 -8.17 28.39
C ASP A 415 -4.36 -9.60 28.00
N ASP A 416 -5.12 -9.73 26.91
CA ASP A 416 -5.61 -11.01 26.41
C ASP A 416 -4.56 -11.76 25.57
N ALA A 417 -3.51 -11.07 25.12
CA ALA A 417 -2.56 -11.61 24.15
C ALA A 417 -1.82 -12.86 24.63
N CYS A 418 -1.42 -12.89 25.91
CA CYS A 418 -0.75 -14.03 26.52
C CYS A 418 -1.69 -14.89 27.39
N ALA A 419 -2.97 -14.55 27.53
CA ALA A 419 -3.90 -15.27 28.41
C ALA A 419 -4.10 -16.73 27.98
N ASN A 420 -4.21 -16.98 26.67
CA ASN A 420 -4.40 -18.31 26.08
C ASN A 420 -3.13 -18.88 25.44
N PHE A 421 -1.97 -18.26 25.68
CA PHE A 421 -0.72 -18.70 25.06
C PHE A 421 -0.17 -19.94 25.78
N ASN A 422 -0.13 -21.07 25.07
CA ASN A 422 0.46 -22.29 25.59
C ASN A 422 1.84 -22.58 24.95
N PRO A 423 2.95 -22.48 25.72
CA PRO A 423 4.29 -22.74 25.19
C PRO A 423 4.56 -24.21 24.87
N THR A 424 3.70 -25.16 25.26
CA THR A 424 3.92 -26.59 24.94
C THR A 424 3.36 -26.98 23.58
N THR A 425 2.34 -26.28 23.09
CA THR A 425 1.69 -26.58 21.80
C THR A 425 2.17 -25.69 20.67
N THR A 426 2.75 -24.53 21.00
CA THR A 426 3.21 -23.55 20.00
C THR A 426 4.55 -23.98 19.39
N PRO A 427 4.68 -23.99 18.05
CA PRO A 427 5.91 -24.44 17.40
C PRO A 427 7.06 -23.44 17.63
N TYR A 428 8.27 -23.98 17.71
CA TYR A 428 9.49 -23.18 17.79
C TYR A 428 9.95 -22.77 16.40
N THR A 429 10.28 -21.49 16.24
CA THR A 429 11.11 -20.99 15.13
C THR A 429 12.53 -20.79 15.66
N THR A 430 13.49 -21.53 15.11
CA THR A 430 14.90 -21.38 15.48
C THR A 430 15.53 -20.28 14.63
N LEU A 431 16.20 -19.34 15.29
CA LEU A 431 16.86 -18.20 14.69
C LEU A 431 18.37 -18.27 14.93
N ILE A 432 19.14 -18.02 13.87
CA ILE A 432 20.61 -18.00 13.88
C ILE A 432 21.14 -16.63 13.44
N THR A 433 22.35 -16.29 13.86
CA THR A 433 23.02 -15.07 13.39
C THR A 433 23.58 -15.27 11.98
N THR A 434 23.90 -14.18 11.28
CA THR A 434 24.53 -14.23 9.95
C THR A 434 25.98 -14.72 9.98
N THR A 435 26.59 -14.75 11.17
CA THR A 435 27.99 -15.15 11.38
C THR A 435 28.04 -16.22 12.45
N LEU A 436 28.22 -17.47 12.01
CA LEU A 436 28.38 -18.60 12.91
C LEU A 436 29.87 -18.96 13.03
N HIS A 437 30.37 -18.96 14.26
CA HIS A 437 31.70 -19.46 14.55
C HIS A 437 31.65 -20.96 14.79
N THR A 438 32.55 -21.70 14.15
CA THR A 438 32.69 -23.14 14.34
C THR A 438 33.07 -23.45 15.79
N LYS A 439 32.22 -24.19 16.50
CA LYS A 439 32.53 -24.70 17.84
C LYS A 439 33.16 -26.09 17.76
N LYS A 440 33.82 -26.52 18.84
CA LYS A 440 34.29 -27.90 18.92
C LYS A 440 33.10 -28.83 19.04
N CYS A 441 33.12 -29.94 18.32
CA CYS A 441 32.04 -30.91 18.40
C CYS A 441 31.97 -31.49 19.82
N PRO A 442 30.77 -31.58 20.42
CA PRO A 442 30.59 -32.29 21.68
C PRO A 442 30.82 -33.79 21.46
N HIS A 443 31.22 -34.51 22.51
CA HIS A 443 31.40 -35.97 22.46
C HIS A 443 32.40 -36.41 21.37
N LEU A 444 33.66 -35.98 21.50
CA LEU A 444 34.74 -36.45 20.63
C LEU A 444 34.90 -37.98 20.75
N GLY A 445 35.00 -38.67 19.62
CA GLY A 445 35.11 -40.12 19.63
C GLY A 445 34.66 -40.77 18.32
N ARG A 446 34.75 -42.10 18.29
CA ARG A 446 34.22 -42.94 17.22
C ARG A 446 33.06 -43.75 17.77
N TYR A 447 31.94 -43.68 17.09
CA TYR A 447 30.69 -44.30 17.48
C TYR A 447 30.26 -45.27 16.37
N THR A 448 29.84 -46.47 16.76
CA THR A 448 29.16 -47.42 15.87
C THR A 448 27.66 -47.29 16.10
N LEU A 449 26.89 -47.10 15.03
CA LEU A 449 25.44 -46.98 15.11
C LEU A 449 24.83 -48.36 15.27
N VAL A 450 24.15 -48.60 16.38
CA VAL A 450 23.38 -49.83 16.59
C VAL A 450 22.00 -49.62 15.98
N ASN A 451 21.74 -50.24 14.83
CA ASN A 451 20.38 -50.32 14.31
C ASN A 451 19.51 -51.00 15.39
N SER A 452 18.43 -50.35 15.82
CA SER A 452 17.49 -50.90 16.80
C SER A 452 17.07 -52.33 16.42
N PRO A 453 16.95 -53.26 17.38
CA PRO A 453 16.66 -54.65 17.06
C PRO A 453 15.29 -54.79 16.37
N PRO A 454 15.16 -55.63 15.33
CA PRO A 454 13.86 -55.90 14.73
C PRO A 454 12.97 -56.62 15.76
N VAL A 455 11.81 -56.02 16.02
CA VAL A 455 10.74 -56.60 16.82
C VAL A 455 10.25 -57.89 16.15
N ASN A 456 10.37 -59.00 16.89
CA ASN A 456 9.66 -60.28 16.78
C ASN A 456 9.13 -60.73 15.40
N GLY A 457 9.84 -61.69 14.81
CA GLY A 457 9.30 -62.59 13.80
C GLY A 457 10.01 -63.94 13.90
N GLY A 458 9.60 -64.78 14.86
CA GLY A 458 10.18 -66.10 15.03
C GLY A 458 9.98 -67.00 13.80
N LYS A 459 11.00 -67.82 13.49
CA LYS A 459 10.85 -69.23 13.10
C LYS A 459 12.22 -69.92 12.94
N ARG A 460 12.48 -70.81 13.91
CA ARG A 460 13.07 -72.17 13.81
C ARG A 460 14.40 -72.39 13.07
N LYS A 461 15.40 -72.81 13.87
CA LYS A 461 16.52 -73.67 13.47
C LYS A 461 16.02 -74.96 12.77
N LYS A 462 16.61 -75.31 11.62
CA LYS A 462 16.84 -76.70 11.21
C LYS A 462 18.20 -76.81 10.49
N ARG A 463 18.80 -77.98 10.63
CA ARG A 463 20.22 -78.38 10.57
C ARG A 463 20.66 -78.77 9.13
N GLN A 464 21.97 -78.64 8.87
CA GLN A 464 22.86 -79.08 7.74
C GLN A 464 22.45 -80.40 7.04
N GLN A 465 22.78 -80.79 5.78
CA GLN A 465 23.78 -80.52 4.69
C GLN A 465 23.36 -81.42 3.45
N PRO A 466 24.13 -81.64 2.33
CA PRO A 466 24.84 -80.81 1.34
C PRO A 466 24.45 -81.11 -0.17
N ASP A 467 25.12 -80.39 -1.08
CA ASP A 467 25.42 -80.63 -2.53
C ASP A 467 24.39 -80.43 -3.66
N GLY A 468 24.83 -79.68 -4.68
CA GLY A 468 24.23 -79.59 -6.02
C GLY A 468 24.54 -78.28 -6.75
N ASP A 469 25.51 -78.30 -7.68
CA ASP A 469 25.99 -77.23 -8.55
C ASP A 469 24.90 -76.44 -9.32
N GLY A 470 25.17 -75.15 -9.60
CA GLY A 470 24.45 -74.42 -10.64
C GLY A 470 24.57 -72.90 -10.64
N ALA A 471 25.56 -72.38 -11.36
CA ALA A 471 25.59 -71.13 -12.14
C ALA A 471 25.17 -69.77 -11.50
N SER A 472 26.16 -68.88 -11.51
CA SER A 472 26.11 -67.42 -11.66
C SER A 472 24.75 -66.74 -11.86
N ASN A 473 24.47 -65.72 -11.05
CA ASN A 473 24.22 -64.38 -11.60
C ASN A 473 24.46 -63.26 -10.59
N GLN A 474 25.20 -62.27 -11.08
CA GLN A 474 25.43 -60.98 -10.46
C GLN A 474 24.10 -60.29 -10.14
N LEU A 475 23.93 -59.88 -8.89
CA LEU A 475 23.05 -58.79 -8.52
C LEU A 475 23.90 -57.82 -7.69
N SER A 476 24.44 -56.83 -8.37
CA SER A 476 24.93 -55.60 -7.76
C SER A 476 23.79 -55.01 -6.93
N ALA A 477 23.86 -55.17 -5.61
CA ALA A 477 22.99 -54.44 -4.70
C ALA A 477 23.33 -52.95 -4.85
N GLU A 478 22.47 -52.22 -5.56
CA GLU A 478 22.50 -50.76 -5.59
C GLU A 478 22.42 -50.24 -4.16
N CYS A 479 23.53 -49.69 -3.68
CA CYS A 479 23.71 -49.28 -2.29
C CYS A 479 23.03 -47.92 -2.06
N TYR A 480 21.70 -47.87 -2.14
CA TYR A 480 20.90 -46.74 -1.65
C TYR A 480 20.53 -46.97 -0.19
N SER A 481 21.54 -47.10 0.67
CA SER A 481 21.34 -47.12 2.11
C SER A 481 21.50 -45.70 2.65
N LEU A 482 20.39 -45.08 3.06
CA LEU A 482 20.37 -43.87 3.90
C LEU A 482 20.86 -44.16 5.34
N ASN A 483 21.27 -45.39 5.63
CA ASN A 483 21.69 -45.80 6.96
C ASN A 483 23.20 -45.61 7.12
N TYR A 484 23.59 -44.71 8.02
CA TYR A 484 24.96 -44.57 8.48
C TYR A 484 25.28 -45.68 9.47
N GLU A 485 26.49 -46.23 9.41
CA GLU A 485 26.95 -47.33 10.26
C GLU A 485 27.92 -46.85 11.35
N ALA A 486 28.61 -45.73 11.10
CA ALA A 486 29.51 -45.14 12.06
C ALA A 486 29.47 -43.61 12.02
N LEU A 487 29.74 -43.00 13.16
CA LEU A 487 29.91 -41.57 13.35
C LEU A 487 31.28 -41.33 13.97
N ALA A 488 32.13 -40.54 13.30
CA ALA A 488 33.40 -40.10 13.82
C ALA A 488 33.33 -38.60 14.12
N VAL A 489 33.52 -38.22 15.39
CA VAL A 489 33.47 -36.84 15.84
C VAL A 489 34.89 -36.35 16.10
N GLY A 490 35.33 -35.33 15.36
CA GLY A 490 36.64 -34.68 15.54
C GLY A 490 37.83 -35.32 14.80
N CYS A 491 37.61 -36.31 13.93
CA CYS A 491 38.69 -37.08 13.28
C CYS A 491 39.39 -36.38 12.09
N GLY A 492 38.88 -35.24 11.60
CA GLY A 492 39.51 -34.41 10.53
C GLY A 492 39.81 -32.97 10.97
N GLY A 493 39.78 -32.70 12.27
CA GLY A 493 39.78 -31.38 12.90
C GLY A 493 38.71 -31.33 14.00
N SER A 494 38.93 -30.57 15.08
CA SER A 494 38.04 -30.61 16.27
C SER A 494 36.62 -30.08 16.06
N HIS A 495 36.27 -29.68 14.84
CA HIS A 495 35.05 -28.95 14.47
C HIS A 495 34.10 -29.73 13.56
N GLY A 496 34.48 -30.94 13.13
CA GLY A 496 33.69 -31.75 12.18
C GLY A 496 33.14 -33.05 12.78
N MET A 497 31.93 -33.42 12.34
CA MET A 497 31.34 -34.75 12.51
C MET A 497 31.26 -35.44 11.15
N GLU A 498 31.76 -36.67 11.06
CA GLU A 498 31.81 -37.46 9.83
C GLU A 498 30.91 -38.69 9.99
N PHE A 499 29.85 -38.77 9.19
CA PHE A 499 28.98 -39.94 9.12
C PHE A 499 29.47 -40.88 8.02
N ARG A 500 29.66 -42.16 8.34
CA ARG A 500 30.19 -43.18 7.43
C ARG A 500 29.17 -44.28 7.17
N SER A 501 29.09 -44.74 5.93
CA SER A 501 28.32 -45.91 5.51
C SER A 501 29.23 -46.89 4.74
N ALA A 502 28.87 -48.18 4.70
CA ALA A 502 29.65 -49.19 4.00
C ALA A 502 29.48 -49.17 2.46
N CYS A 503 28.72 -48.22 1.92
CA CYS A 503 28.56 -48.07 0.48
C CYS A 503 29.82 -47.40 -0.12
N PRO A 504 30.52 -48.03 -1.08
CA PRO A 504 31.59 -47.34 -1.79
C PRO A 504 30.99 -46.18 -2.59
N GLN A 505 31.36 -44.94 -2.26
CA GLN A 505 31.06 -43.79 -3.12
C GLN A 505 31.71 -44.03 -4.47
N LYS A 506 30.91 -44.07 -5.55
CA LYS A 506 31.46 -43.93 -6.89
C LYS A 506 32.07 -42.54 -6.99
N VAL A 507 33.40 -42.47 -6.97
CA VAL A 507 34.14 -41.25 -7.34
C VAL A 507 33.91 -41.05 -8.83
N THR A 508 33.02 -40.12 -9.18
CA THR A 508 32.95 -39.59 -10.54
C THR A 508 34.11 -38.61 -10.69
N ASN A 509 35.14 -39.02 -11.44
CA ASN A 509 36.13 -38.09 -12.00
C ASN A 509 35.50 -37.17 -13.02
#